data_AF-A0A352DTZ4-F1
#
_entry.id   AF-A0A352DTZ4-F1
#
_cell.length_a   1.000
_cell.length_b   1.000
_cell.length_c   1.000
_cell.angle_alpha   90.00
_cell.angle_beta   90.00
_cell.angle_gamma   90.00
#
_symmetry.space_group_name_H-M   'P 1'
#
loop_
_entity.id
_entity.type
_entity.pdbx_description
1 polymer ?
#
loop_
_entity_poly.entity_id
_entity_poly.type
_entity_poly.pdbx_seq_one_letter_code
_entity_poly.pdbx_strand_id
1 'polypeptide(L)'
;MTDVVSLRLLESWMVVLLVVAPAAALAAIGIPALVGRPPSERVTTRAVAIGFTVALLAALGILVTAAWRGFPEEVVHLGTLFAVGTHAATIDLVADALSIPYVCFSTGLCALVNAFAGRYLHREPGFTRFFVLLSLFGFGMNLLVLAGSIDMLFAGWECVGISSTLLIGFFHERRAAVAAALRAFVTYRVCDVGLLAAGVVLHHAVGSGDFDRVFVGAWPTARCLLPETTAAMAAVLLVWAALGKSAQFPVSGWLPRAMEGPTPSSAIFYGALSIHAGAYLLLRCAPLLDAAPWVSRLLLLIGLVTAVQAAVVRRVQTDLKGMLAYASMTQAGLILAEIGAGWRLLPLVHVISHAIIRSLQILRSPSALHDRHELAASLGGPPDAVPPWLVRRLPVRVQETLYRVAFERGFEDALVGRWLLGSVVAGIEAAAALERLVVRRLGGGGDASESWRRDRGAS
;
A
#
# COMPACT_ATOMS: atom_id res chain seq x y z
N MET A 1 33.86 25.91 1.03
CA MET A 1 33.20 25.64 -0.27
C MET A 1 33.33 24.18 -0.66
N THR A 2 34.52 23.59 -0.50
CA THR A 2 34.78 22.14 -0.64
C THR A 2 33.90 21.27 0.26
N ASP A 3 33.74 21.62 1.54
CA ASP A 3 32.96 20.80 2.49
C ASP A 3 31.47 20.73 2.16
N VAL A 4 30.90 21.80 1.62
CA VAL A 4 29.47 21.85 1.22
C VAL A 4 29.23 21.01 -0.03
N VAL A 5 30.17 21.02 -0.98
CA VAL A 5 30.09 20.19 -2.19
C VAL A 5 30.23 18.71 -1.84
N SER A 6 31.17 18.36 -0.96
CA SER A 6 31.35 17.00 -0.47
C SER A 6 30.13 16.49 0.30
N LEU A 7 29.49 17.34 1.11
CA LEU A 7 28.27 16.99 1.84
C LEU A 7 27.09 16.73 0.90
N ARG A 8 26.87 17.59 -0.11
CA ARG A 8 25.81 17.37 -1.10
C ARG A 8 26.01 16.10 -1.90
N LEU A 9 27.23 15.85 -2.38
CA LEU A 9 27.56 14.60 -3.07
C LEU A 9 27.27 13.37 -2.20
N LEU A 10 27.61 13.44 -0.91
CA LEU A 10 27.30 12.37 0.04
C LEU A 10 25.78 12.18 0.19
N GLU A 11 25.00 13.26 0.34
CA GLU A 11 23.54 13.21 0.40
C GLU A 11 22.95 12.59 -0.89
N SER A 12 23.41 13.00 -2.07
CA SER A 12 22.93 12.44 -3.34
C SER A 12 23.18 10.91 -3.39
N TRP A 13 24.37 10.44 -2.98
CA TRP A 13 24.65 9.00 -2.89
C TRP A 13 23.76 8.28 -1.87
N MET A 14 23.47 8.91 -0.74
CA MET A 14 22.56 8.35 0.26
C MET A 14 21.14 8.23 -0.29
N VAL A 15 20.67 9.20 -1.06
CA VAL A 15 19.36 9.13 -1.74
C VAL A 15 19.31 7.96 -2.71
N VAL A 16 20.37 7.73 -3.51
CA VAL A 16 20.46 6.56 -4.40
C VAL A 16 20.43 5.25 -3.60
N LEU A 17 21.14 5.18 -2.48
CA LEU A 17 21.18 4.00 -1.62
C LEU A 17 19.80 3.61 -1.07
N LEU A 18 18.89 4.57 -0.86
CA LEU A 18 17.52 4.28 -0.41
C LEU A 18 16.77 3.36 -1.37
N VAL A 19 17.07 3.44 -2.66
CA VAL A 19 16.41 2.63 -3.70
C VAL A 19 17.27 1.43 -4.09
N VAL A 20 18.57 1.62 -4.26
CA VAL A 20 19.49 0.57 -4.71
C VAL A 20 19.68 -0.52 -3.67
N ALA A 21 19.73 -0.21 -2.37
CA ALA A 21 19.94 -1.23 -1.34
C ALA A 21 18.82 -2.28 -1.25
N PRO A 22 17.51 -1.91 -1.18
CA PRO A 22 16.44 -2.91 -1.23
C PRO A 22 16.33 -3.60 -2.60
N ALA A 23 16.64 -2.90 -3.71
CA ALA A 23 16.69 -3.51 -5.04
C ALA A 23 17.79 -4.58 -5.17
N ALA A 24 18.98 -4.31 -4.62
CA ALA A 24 20.09 -5.25 -4.57
C ALA A 24 19.75 -6.48 -3.71
N ALA A 25 19.10 -6.27 -2.56
CA ALA A 25 18.60 -7.37 -1.74
C ALA A 25 17.57 -8.23 -2.52
N LEU A 26 16.61 -7.59 -3.19
CA LEU A 26 15.63 -8.25 -4.06
C LEU A 26 16.31 -9.10 -5.13
N ALA A 27 17.30 -8.55 -5.85
CA ALA A 27 18.04 -9.28 -6.87
C ALA A 27 18.83 -10.46 -6.28
N ALA A 28 19.50 -10.25 -5.15
CA ALA A 28 20.33 -11.26 -4.49
C ALA A 28 19.55 -12.50 -4.03
N ILE A 29 18.28 -12.34 -3.62
CA ILE A 29 17.42 -13.48 -3.22
C ILE A 29 16.48 -13.94 -4.35
N GLY A 30 16.08 -13.04 -5.22
CA GLY A 30 15.09 -13.27 -6.28
C GLY A 30 15.67 -13.99 -7.49
N ILE A 31 16.85 -13.59 -7.97
CA ILE A 31 17.49 -14.22 -9.14
C ILE A 31 17.76 -15.71 -8.88
N PRO A 32 18.37 -16.13 -7.75
CA PRO A 32 18.56 -17.55 -7.49
C PRO A 32 17.24 -18.32 -7.35
N ALA A 33 16.22 -17.70 -6.74
CA ALA A 33 14.89 -18.31 -6.62
C ALA A 33 14.21 -18.52 -7.98
N LEU A 34 14.36 -17.59 -8.93
CA LEU A 34 13.84 -17.71 -10.29
C LEU A 34 14.51 -18.83 -11.08
N VAL A 35 15.80 -19.11 -10.82
CA VAL A 35 16.56 -20.20 -11.46
C VAL A 35 16.37 -21.54 -10.71
N GLY A 36 15.40 -21.62 -9.78
CA GLY A 36 15.11 -22.85 -9.04
C GLY A 36 16.13 -23.22 -7.97
N ARG A 37 16.96 -22.26 -7.53
CA ARG A 37 18.00 -22.43 -6.50
C ARG A 37 17.81 -21.39 -5.37
N PRO A 38 16.71 -21.45 -4.61
CA PRO A 38 16.46 -20.48 -3.55
C PRO A 38 17.56 -20.55 -2.48
N PRO A 39 18.06 -19.40 -1.99
CA PRO A 39 19.04 -19.37 -0.90
C PRO A 39 18.43 -19.90 0.40
N SER A 40 19.29 -20.30 1.34
CA SER A 40 18.85 -20.72 2.68
C SER A 40 18.09 -19.60 3.41
N GLU A 41 17.23 -19.96 4.37
CA GLU A 41 16.47 -18.99 5.16
C GLU A 41 17.36 -17.95 5.86
N ARG A 42 18.53 -18.38 6.36
CA ARG A 42 19.52 -17.50 7.01
C ARG A 42 20.15 -16.51 6.03
N VAL A 43 20.47 -16.95 4.81
CA VAL A 43 21.03 -16.06 3.78
C VAL A 43 19.96 -15.08 3.31
N THR A 44 18.74 -15.56 3.09
CA THR A 44 17.59 -14.74 2.68
C THR A 44 17.33 -13.62 3.68
N THR A 45 17.13 -13.95 4.96
CA THR A 45 16.85 -12.96 6.02
C THR A 45 17.98 -11.96 6.22
N ARG A 46 19.25 -12.41 6.13
CA ARG A 46 20.42 -11.53 6.24
C ARG A 46 20.54 -10.58 5.05
N ALA A 47 20.37 -11.06 3.82
CA ALA A 47 20.44 -10.21 2.63
C ALA A 47 19.38 -9.09 2.68
N VAL A 48 18.14 -9.44 3.03
CA VAL A 48 17.06 -8.44 3.20
C VAL A 48 17.32 -7.52 4.39
N ALA A 49 17.82 -8.04 5.50
CA ALA A 49 18.21 -7.22 6.65
C ALA A 49 19.29 -6.19 6.30
N ILE A 50 20.33 -6.60 5.57
CA ILE A 50 21.40 -5.71 5.10
C ILE A 50 20.81 -4.63 4.19
N GLY A 51 20.01 -5.00 3.20
CA GLY A 51 19.38 -4.04 2.28
C GLY A 51 18.57 -2.95 3.01
N PHE A 52 17.68 -3.35 3.93
CA PHE A 52 16.89 -2.38 4.70
C PHE A 52 17.71 -1.62 5.73
N THR A 53 18.75 -2.22 6.32
CA THR A 53 19.61 -1.51 7.28
C THR A 53 20.44 -0.44 6.59
N VAL A 54 21.03 -0.74 5.43
CA VAL A 54 21.78 0.24 4.63
C VAL A 54 20.87 1.40 4.21
N ALA A 55 19.68 1.11 3.69
CA ALA A 55 18.70 2.14 3.35
C ALA A 55 18.25 2.95 4.58
N LEU A 56 18.04 2.31 5.74
CA LEU A 56 17.64 3.01 6.96
C LEU A 56 18.76 3.94 7.46
N LEU A 57 20.02 3.50 7.44
CA LEU A 57 21.16 4.34 7.83
C LEU A 57 21.34 5.51 6.88
N ALA A 58 21.16 5.30 5.58
CA ALA A 58 21.13 6.39 4.59
C ALA A 58 19.99 7.38 4.88
N ALA A 59 18.77 6.88 5.15
CA ALA A 59 17.62 7.73 5.47
C ALA A 59 17.85 8.56 6.74
N LEU A 60 18.35 7.93 7.82
CA LEU A 60 18.63 8.60 9.08
C LEU A 60 19.76 9.63 8.93
N GLY A 61 20.80 9.33 8.15
CA GLY A 61 21.87 10.28 7.90
C GLY A 61 21.37 11.50 7.12
N ILE A 62 20.52 11.31 6.09
CA ILE A 62 19.85 12.43 5.38
C ILE A 62 18.96 13.21 6.36
N LEU A 63 18.19 12.54 7.21
CA LEU A 63 17.33 13.20 8.20
C LEU A 63 18.14 14.09 9.16
N VAL A 64 19.29 13.61 9.63
CA VAL A 64 20.19 14.39 10.51
C VAL A 64 20.74 15.61 9.79
N THR A 65 21.25 15.46 8.56
CA THR A 65 21.78 16.61 7.81
C THR A 65 20.68 17.60 7.42
N ALA A 66 19.51 17.11 7.03
CA ALA A 66 18.33 17.91 6.72
C ALA A 66 17.85 18.69 7.95
N ALA A 67 17.77 18.06 9.13
CA ALA A 67 17.38 18.73 10.37
C ALA A 67 18.32 19.89 10.74
N TRP A 68 19.62 19.77 10.46
CA TRP A 68 20.60 20.84 10.69
C TRP A 68 20.52 21.97 9.65
N ARG A 69 20.08 21.66 8.43
CA ARG A 69 20.05 22.58 7.29
C ARG A 69 18.67 23.19 7.01
N GLY A 70 17.64 22.80 7.76
CA GLY A 70 16.28 23.27 7.55
C GLY A 70 15.55 22.56 6.39
N PHE A 71 15.84 21.29 6.16
CA PHE A 71 15.23 20.43 5.12
C PHE A 71 15.31 21.01 3.70
N PRO A 72 16.52 21.29 3.18
CA PRO A 72 16.65 21.64 1.77
C PRO A 72 16.20 20.46 0.89
N GLU A 73 15.53 20.79 -0.20
CA GLU A 73 15.21 19.80 -1.24
C GLU A 73 16.48 19.37 -1.96
N GLU A 74 16.68 18.06 -2.07
CA GLU A 74 17.76 17.43 -2.82
C GLU A 74 17.15 16.60 -3.96
N VAL A 75 17.55 16.90 -5.19
CA VAL A 75 17.08 16.24 -6.40
C VAL A 75 18.25 15.52 -7.06
N VAL A 76 18.12 14.20 -7.22
CA VAL A 76 19.14 13.35 -7.85
C VAL A 76 18.61 12.85 -9.18
N HIS A 77 19.18 13.37 -10.27
CA HIS A 77 18.89 12.93 -11.63
C HIS A 77 19.70 11.68 -11.97
N LEU A 78 19.03 10.55 -12.17
CA LEU A 78 19.67 9.29 -12.55
C LEU A 78 19.73 9.06 -14.06
N GLY A 79 18.90 9.77 -14.82
CA GLY A 79 18.87 9.70 -16.28
C GLY A 79 17.48 9.90 -16.85
N THR A 80 17.35 9.72 -18.17
CA THR A 80 16.08 9.79 -18.90
C THR A 80 15.68 8.39 -19.36
N LEU A 81 14.52 7.90 -18.91
CA LEU A 81 13.99 6.59 -19.27
C LEU A 81 13.62 6.53 -20.76
N PHE A 82 12.88 7.54 -21.23
CA PHE A 82 12.60 7.74 -22.65
C PHE A 82 12.34 9.22 -22.95
N ALA A 83 12.56 9.61 -24.19
CA ALA A 83 12.21 10.94 -24.70
C ALA A 83 11.67 10.82 -26.14
N VAL A 84 10.50 11.41 -26.41
CA VAL A 84 9.84 11.42 -27.72
C VAL A 84 9.21 12.79 -27.96
N GLY A 85 9.72 13.51 -28.98
CA GLY A 85 9.25 14.86 -29.28
C GLY A 85 9.47 15.82 -28.12
N THR A 86 8.40 16.43 -27.63
CA THR A 86 8.41 17.30 -26.45
C THR A 86 8.23 16.57 -25.13
N HIS A 87 7.99 15.25 -25.15
CA HIS A 87 7.75 14.44 -23.96
C HIS A 87 9.04 13.76 -23.50
N ALA A 88 9.34 13.85 -22.21
CA ALA A 88 10.42 13.11 -21.57
C ALA A 88 9.92 12.52 -20.25
N ALA A 89 10.35 11.30 -19.96
CA ALA A 89 10.19 10.68 -18.64
C ALA A 89 11.58 10.51 -18.03
N THR A 90 11.89 11.33 -17.03
CA THR A 90 13.14 11.26 -16.29
C THR A 90 13.04 10.33 -15.09
N ILE A 91 14.21 9.89 -14.60
CA ILE A 91 14.35 9.13 -13.37
C ILE A 91 14.97 10.08 -12.34
N ASP A 92 14.10 10.82 -11.66
CA ASP A 92 14.50 11.80 -10.65
C ASP A 92 14.09 11.34 -9.25
N LEU A 93 15.05 11.29 -8.34
CA LEU A 93 14.81 11.03 -6.92
C LEU A 93 14.79 12.35 -6.15
N VAL A 94 13.71 12.63 -5.43
CA VAL A 94 13.51 13.86 -4.66
C VAL A 94 13.43 13.55 -3.17
N ALA A 95 14.44 14.00 -2.43
CA ALA A 95 14.52 13.98 -0.99
C ALA A 95 14.17 15.37 -0.42
N ASP A 96 12.99 15.49 0.20
CA ASP A 96 12.48 16.75 0.75
C ASP A 96 11.85 16.56 2.14
N ALA A 97 11.28 17.63 2.69
CA ALA A 97 10.63 17.63 4.00
C ALA A 97 9.44 16.65 4.11
N LEU A 98 8.88 16.17 2.99
CA LEU A 98 7.85 15.13 2.98
C LEU A 98 8.46 13.73 2.87
N SER A 99 9.36 13.49 1.90
CA SER A 99 9.86 12.16 1.58
C SER A 99 10.86 11.63 2.60
N ILE A 100 11.71 12.48 3.18
CA ILE A 100 12.73 12.08 4.17
C ILE A 100 12.10 11.45 5.43
N PRO A 101 11.19 12.11 6.17
CA PRO A 101 10.57 11.47 7.33
C PRO A 101 9.78 10.21 6.92
N TYR A 102 9.16 10.22 5.73
CA TYR A 102 8.38 9.10 5.24
C TYR A 102 9.25 7.86 4.95
N VAL A 103 10.37 8.02 4.25
CA VAL A 103 11.28 6.93 3.89
C VAL A 103 12.01 6.38 5.14
N CYS A 104 12.29 7.22 6.13
CA CYS A 104 12.85 6.79 7.41
C CYS A 104 11.95 5.78 8.12
N PHE A 105 10.67 6.14 8.35
CA PHE A 105 9.78 5.23 9.08
C PHE A 105 9.38 4.02 8.23
N SER A 106 9.19 4.19 6.92
CA SER A 106 8.81 3.08 6.03
C SER A 106 9.91 2.03 5.95
N THR A 107 11.17 2.45 5.74
CA THR A 107 12.31 1.55 5.71
C THR A 107 12.56 0.91 7.08
N GLY A 108 12.39 1.67 8.16
CA GLY A 108 12.46 1.14 9.52
C GLY A 108 11.42 0.05 9.80
N LEU A 109 10.17 0.24 9.36
CA LEU A 109 9.12 -0.77 9.46
C LEU A 109 9.43 -2.00 8.60
N CYS A 110 9.96 -1.83 7.38
CA CYS A 110 10.44 -2.94 6.55
C CYS A 110 11.51 -3.77 7.27
N ALA A 111 12.49 -3.11 7.90
CA ALA A 111 13.55 -3.79 8.67
C ALA A 111 12.98 -4.56 9.87
N LEU A 112 12.06 -3.95 10.63
CA LEU A 112 11.38 -4.58 11.77
C LEU A 112 10.59 -5.81 11.33
N VAL A 113 9.81 -5.69 10.26
CA VAL A 113 8.97 -6.76 9.72
C VAL A 113 9.83 -7.90 9.18
N ASN A 114 10.97 -7.60 8.53
CA ASN A 114 11.95 -8.60 8.13
C ASN A 114 12.45 -9.42 9.34
N ALA A 115 12.83 -8.75 10.43
CA ALA A 115 13.31 -9.42 11.64
C ALA A 115 12.23 -10.31 12.29
N PHE A 116 10.99 -9.83 12.35
CA PHE A 116 9.87 -10.61 12.87
C PHE A 116 9.53 -11.80 11.95
N ALA A 117 9.42 -11.57 10.64
CA ALA A 117 9.05 -12.59 9.66
C ALA A 117 10.05 -13.75 9.61
N GLY A 118 11.33 -13.47 9.82
CA GLY A 118 12.38 -14.51 9.82
C GLY A 118 12.17 -15.57 10.90
N ARG A 119 11.56 -15.19 12.03
CA ARG A 119 11.17 -16.13 13.11
C ARG A 119 9.77 -16.69 12.88
N TYR A 120 8.82 -15.84 12.47
CA TYR A 120 7.42 -16.19 12.32
C TYR A 120 7.17 -17.23 11.21
N LEU A 121 7.89 -17.14 10.09
CA LEU A 121 7.73 -18.02 8.93
C LEU A 121 8.75 -19.16 8.90
N HIS A 122 9.52 -19.39 9.96
CA HIS A 122 10.55 -20.44 9.95
C HIS A 122 9.95 -21.80 9.53
N ARG A 123 10.55 -22.46 8.54
CA ARG A 123 10.10 -23.72 7.93
C ARG A 123 8.81 -23.64 7.11
N GLU A 124 8.34 -22.45 6.78
CA GLU A 124 7.27 -22.29 5.80
C GLU A 124 7.78 -22.57 4.38
N PRO A 125 7.11 -23.40 3.56
CA PRO A 125 7.53 -23.69 2.18
C PRO A 125 7.69 -22.42 1.32
N GLY A 126 6.89 -21.39 1.61
CA GLY A 126 6.92 -20.09 0.95
C GLY A 126 7.93 -19.09 1.51
N PHE A 127 8.89 -19.49 2.36
CA PHE A 127 9.80 -18.58 3.05
C PHE A 127 10.48 -17.57 2.11
N THR A 128 11.26 -18.04 1.13
CA THR A 128 11.99 -17.16 0.20
C THR A 128 11.03 -16.29 -0.62
N ARG A 129 9.87 -16.82 -1.01
CA ARG A 129 8.82 -16.05 -1.72
C ARG A 129 8.35 -14.86 -0.89
N PHE A 130 8.14 -15.03 0.41
CA PHE A 130 7.77 -13.92 1.29
C PHE A 130 8.82 -12.80 1.26
N PHE A 131 10.10 -13.12 1.40
CA PHE A 131 11.18 -12.13 1.44
C PHE A 131 11.46 -11.45 0.10
N VAL A 132 11.26 -12.16 -1.03
CA VAL A 132 11.26 -11.56 -2.36
C VAL A 132 10.17 -10.50 -2.46
N LEU A 133 8.94 -10.84 -2.04
CA LEU A 133 7.82 -9.91 -2.08
C LEU A 133 7.98 -8.75 -1.09
N LEU A 134 8.58 -8.99 0.09
CA LEU A 134 8.91 -7.95 1.05
C LEU A 134 9.97 -6.98 0.50
N SER A 135 11.00 -7.50 -0.17
CA SER A 135 12.05 -6.68 -0.79
C SER A 135 11.49 -5.86 -1.97
N LEU A 136 10.65 -6.47 -2.81
CA LEU A 136 9.94 -5.78 -3.89
C LEU A 136 9.03 -4.67 -3.35
N PHE A 137 8.33 -4.94 -2.25
CA PHE A 137 7.51 -3.95 -1.59
C PHE A 137 8.35 -2.79 -1.06
N GLY A 138 9.42 -3.06 -0.31
CA GLY A 138 10.27 -2.02 0.25
C GLY A 138 10.97 -1.18 -0.82
N PHE A 139 11.44 -1.81 -1.89
CA PHE A 139 11.93 -1.11 -3.09
C PHE A 139 10.84 -0.22 -3.70
N GLY A 140 9.65 -0.78 -3.94
CA GLY A 140 8.53 -0.03 -4.52
C GLY A 140 8.07 1.14 -3.66
N MET A 141 8.02 0.96 -2.34
CA MET A 141 7.69 2.03 -1.39
C MET A 141 8.73 3.14 -1.42
N ASN A 142 10.03 2.82 -1.42
CA ASN A 142 11.08 3.83 -1.49
C ASN A 142 11.08 4.55 -2.84
N LEU A 143 10.83 3.82 -3.94
CA LEU A 143 10.68 4.39 -5.27
C LEU A 143 9.50 5.36 -5.35
N LEU A 144 8.34 4.97 -4.81
CA LEU A 144 7.14 5.80 -4.74
C LEU A 144 7.36 7.08 -3.92
N VAL A 145 8.02 6.95 -2.76
CA VAL A 145 8.24 8.06 -1.81
C VAL A 145 9.32 9.02 -2.28
N LEU A 146 10.28 8.56 -3.08
CA LEU A 146 11.34 9.41 -3.62
C LEU A 146 11.03 9.88 -5.04
N ALA A 147 9.87 9.54 -5.61
CA ALA A 147 9.56 9.91 -6.99
C ALA A 147 9.55 11.43 -7.20
N GLY A 148 10.37 11.89 -8.16
CA GLY A 148 10.37 13.26 -8.69
C GLY A 148 9.37 13.50 -9.81
N SER A 149 8.80 12.42 -10.37
CA SER A 149 7.79 12.47 -11.43
C SER A 149 6.62 11.54 -11.13
N ILE A 150 5.46 11.81 -11.72
CA ILE A 150 4.28 10.96 -11.62
C ILE A 150 4.50 9.57 -12.22
N ASP A 151 5.37 9.45 -13.23
CA ASP A 151 5.71 8.20 -13.90
C ASP A 151 6.48 7.26 -12.97
N MET A 152 7.46 7.80 -12.25
CA MET A 152 8.24 7.06 -11.26
C MET A 152 7.40 6.72 -10.03
N LEU A 153 6.50 7.62 -9.63
CA LEU A 153 5.52 7.36 -8.57
C LEU A 153 4.63 6.17 -8.97
N PHE A 154 4.13 6.15 -10.21
CA PHE A 154 3.35 5.05 -10.76
C PHE A 154 4.13 3.73 -10.75
N ALA A 155 5.40 3.73 -11.15
CA ALA A 155 6.24 2.53 -11.10
C ALA A 155 6.35 1.96 -9.66
N GLY A 156 6.60 2.82 -8.66
CA GLY A 156 6.63 2.43 -7.25
C GLY A 156 5.26 1.93 -6.75
N TRP A 157 4.19 2.60 -7.16
CA TRP A 157 2.79 2.28 -6.84
C TRP A 157 2.38 0.89 -7.34
N GLU A 158 2.86 0.51 -8.52
CA GLU A 158 2.68 -0.80 -9.12
C GLU A 158 3.46 -1.89 -8.38
N CYS A 159 4.74 -1.66 -8.08
CA CYS A 159 5.55 -2.58 -7.26
C CYS A 159 4.88 -2.85 -5.92
N VAL A 160 4.35 -1.80 -5.28
CA VAL A 160 3.59 -1.88 -4.03
C VAL A 160 2.29 -2.67 -4.21
N GLY A 161 1.54 -2.44 -5.29
CA GLY A 161 0.29 -3.13 -5.57
C GLY A 161 0.44 -4.63 -5.84
N ILE A 162 1.41 -4.99 -6.67
CA ILE A 162 1.69 -6.38 -7.04
C ILE A 162 2.19 -7.16 -5.83
N SER A 163 3.20 -6.63 -5.12
CA SER A 163 3.73 -7.28 -3.90
C SER A 163 2.66 -7.44 -2.83
N SER A 164 1.84 -6.41 -2.60
CA SER A 164 0.70 -6.48 -1.67
C SER A 164 -0.26 -7.61 -2.06
N THR A 165 -0.71 -7.63 -3.32
CA THR A 165 -1.68 -8.62 -3.81
C THR A 165 -1.17 -10.05 -3.62
N LEU A 166 0.08 -10.30 -4.01
CA LEU A 166 0.70 -11.62 -3.92
C LEU A 166 0.88 -12.06 -2.45
N LEU A 167 1.02 -11.11 -1.51
CA LEU A 167 1.12 -11.42 -0.09
C LEU A 167 -0.24 -11.66 0.59
N ILE A 168 -1.34 -11.06 0.09
CA ILE A 168 -2.70 -11.49 0.47
C ILE A 168 -2.88 -12.96 0.09
N GLY A 169 -2.51 -13.28 -1.14
CA GLY A 169 -2.60 -14.63 -1.71
C GLY A 169 -1.46 -15.55 -1.29
N PHE A 170 -0.69 -15.24 -0.24
CA PHE A 170 0.50 -16.02 0.12
C PHE A 170 0.16 -17.48 0.43
N PHE A 171 -0.94 -17.73 1.13
CA PHE A 171 -1.50 -19.07 1.35
C PHE A 171 -2.43 -19.48 0.20
N HIS A 172 -1.89 -19.46 -1.02
CA HIS A 172 -2.59 -19.70 -2.29
C HIS A 172 -3.35 -21.04 -2.39
N GLU A 173 -3.03 -22.01 -1.54
CA GLU A 173 -3.75 -23.29 -1.40
C GLU A 173 -5.16 -23.07 -0.84
N ARG A 174 -5.39 -21.96 -0.13
CA ARG A 174 -6.70 -21.58 0.42
C ARG A 174 -7.44 -20.71 -0.61
N ARG A 175 -8.58 -21.22 -1.10
CA ARG A 175 -9.45 -20.47 -2.03
C ARG A 175 -9.85 -19.09 -1.51
N ALA A 176 -10.08 -18.96 -0.20
CA ALA A 176 -10.43 -17.67 0.42
C ALA A 176 -9.30 -16.62 0.27
N ALA A 177 -8.04 -17.02 0.47
CA ALA A 177 -6.89 -16.13 0.31
C ALA A 177 -6.72 -15.67 -1.14
N VAL A 178 -6.88 -16.59 -2.10
CA VAL A 178 -6.83 -16.26 -3.54
C VAL A 178 -7.97 -15.31 -3.93
N ALA A 179 -9.19 -15.57 -3.47
CA ALA A 179 -10.34 -14.70 -3.74
C ALA A 179 -10.16 -13.30 -3.14
N ALA A 180 -9.61 -13.20 -1.93
CA ALA A 180 -9.27 -11.94 -1.29
C ALA A 180 -8.19 -11.17 -2.06
N ALA A 181 -7.14 -11.88 -2.51
CA ALA A 181 -6.07 -11.30 -3.32
C ALA A 181 -6.59 -10.75 -4.65
N LEU A 182 -7.40 -11.52 -5.38
CA LEU A 182 -8.01 -11.09 -6.64
C LEU A 182 -8.92 -9.88 -6.44
N ARG A 183 -9.74 -9.86 -5.38
CA ARG A 183 -10.57 -8.69 -5.07
C ARG A 183 -9.73 -7.44 -4.86
N ALA A 184 -8.66 -7.52 -4.07
CA ALA A 184 -7.77 -6.39 -3.83
C ALA A 184 -7.08 -5.95 -5.13
N PHE A 185 -6.58 -6.90 -5.93
CA PHE A 185 -5.96 -6.63 -7.21
C PHE A 185 -6.88 -5.87 -8.16
N VAL A 186 -8.09 -6.38 -8.39
CA VAL A 186 -9.06 -5.74 -9.29
C VAL A 186 -9.41 -4.34 -8.77
N THR A 187 -9.62 -4.20 -7.46
CA THR A 187 -9.91 -2.88 -6.87
C THR A 187 -8.77 -1.90 -7.09
N TYR A 188 -7.51 -2.34 -6.91
CA TYR A 188 -6.34 -1.53 -7.23
C TYR A 188 -6.34 -1.16 -8.70
N ARG A 189 -6.40 -2.13 -9.62
CA ARG A 189 -6.36 -1.85 -11.07
C ARG A 189 -7.41 -0.84 -11.53
N VAL A 190 -8.65 -0.95 -11.05
CA VAL A 190 -9.71 0.00 -11.41
C VAL A 190 -9.41 1.41 -10.89
N CYS A 191 -8.79 1.54 -9.71
CA CYS A 191 -8.42 2.82 -9.14
C CYS A 191 -7.12 3.39 -9.73
N ASP A 192 -6.16 2.52 -10.06
CA ASP A 192 -4.84 2.86 -10.62
C ASP A 192 -4.97 3.51 -12.01
N VAL A 193 -6.06 3.26 -12.73
CA VAL A 193 -6.44 4.01 -13.94
C VAL A 193 -6.50 5.51 -13.68
N GLY A 194 -6.92 5.93 -12.48
CA GLY A 194 -6.90 7.35 -12.08
C GLY A 194 -5.48 7.92 -12.05
N LEU A 195 -4.51 7.20 -11.48
CA LEU A 195 -3.12 7.65 -11.43
C LEU A 195 -2.51 7.74 -12.83
N LEU A 196 -2.77 6.75 -13.68
CA LEU A 196 -2.36 6.75 -15.09
C LEU A 196 -2.98 7.91 -15.87
N ALA A 197 -4.28 8.11 -15.74
CA ALA A 197 -4.99 9.19 -16.41
C ALA A 197 -4.52 10.57 -15.94
N ALA A 198 -4.23 10.73 -14.64
CA ALA A 198 -3.61 11.95 -14.12
C ALA A 198 -2.23 12.18 -14.76
N GLY A 199 -1.41 11.13 -14.91
CA GLY A 199 -0.15 11.18 -15.65
C GLY A 199 -0.33 11.73 -17.07
N VAL A 200 -1.30 11.19 -17.82
CA VAL A 200 -1.62 11.69 -19.18
C VAL A 200 -2.02 13.16 -19.16
N VAL A 201 -2.83 13.59 -18.19
CA VAL A 201 -3.24 14.99 -18.05
C VAL A 201 -2.04 15.90 -17.79
N LEU A 202 -1.12 15.52 -16.91
CA LEU A 202 0.07 16.31 -16.60
C LEU A 202 1.02 16.39 -17.81
N HIS A 203 1.29 15.25 -18.46
CA HIS A 203 2.09 15.20 -19.68
C HIS A 203 1.49 16.08 -20.79
N HIS A 204 0.17 16.04 -20.99
CA HIS A 204 -0.49 16.90 -21.97
C HIS A 204 -0.40 18.40 -21.60
N ALA A 205 -0.39 18.72 -20.30
CA ALA A 205 -0.36 20.11 -19.84
C ALA A 205 1.03 20.76 -19.93
N VAL A 206 2.11 20.04 -19.60
CA VAL A 206 3.47 20.61 -19.49
C VAL A 206 4.55 19.85 -20.28
N GLY A 207 4.19 18.79 -21.02
CA GLY A 207 5.12 17.96 -21.77
C GLY A 207 6.03 17.09 -20.90
N SER A 208 5.74 16.94 -19.61
CA SER A 208 6.50 16.08 -18.70
C SER A 208 5.62 15.56 -17.57
N GLY A 209 6.05 14.46 -16.95
CA GLY A 209 5.51 13.94 -15.69
C GLY A 209 6.20 14.52 -14.45
N ASP A 210 7.22 15.36 -14.62
CA ASP A 210 8.05 15.88 -13.53
C ASP A 210 7.29 16.90 -12.68
N PHE A 211 7.36 16.75 -11.36
CA PHE A 211 6.64 17.62 -10.43
C PHE A 211 7.19 19.05 -10.41
N ASP A 212 8.46 19.26 -10.74
CA ASP A 212 9.12 20.57 -10.82
C ASP A 212 8.56 21.48 -11.93
N ARG A 213 7.98 20.88 -12.98
CA ARG A 213 7.27 21.60 -14.05
C ARG A 213 5.84 21.95 -13.71
N VAL A 214 5.26 21.23 -12.75
CA VAL A 214 3.85 21.39 -12.34
C VAL A 214 3.74 22.29 -11.10
N PHE A 215 4.74 22.24 -10.22
CA PHE A 215 4.75 22.91 -8.93
C PHE A 215 5.94 23.88 -8.78
N VAL A 216 5.72 24.98 -8.06
CA VAL A 216 6.77 25.93 -7.71
C VAL A 216 6.93 26.05 -6.19
N GLY A 217 8.17 26.04 -5.72
CA GLY A 217 8.53 26.06 -4.31
C GLY A 217 8.56 24.66 -3.68
N ALA A 218 8.98 24.59 -2.42
CA ALA A 218 9.14 23.34 -1.69
C ALA A 218 7.91 22.98 -0.85
N TRP A 219 7.71 21.68 -0.59
CA TRP A 219 6.72 21.21 0.37
C TRP A 219 7.02 21.79 1.78
N PRO A 220 6.01 22.21 2.57
CA PRO A 220 4.56 22.07 2.37
C PRO A 220 3.90 23.25 1.66
N THR A 221 4.65 24.26 1.23
CA THR A 221 4.13 25.55 0.73
C THR A 221 4.13 25.70 -0.79
N ALA A 222 4.45 24.62 -1.51
CA ALA A 222 4.50 24.62 -2.96
C ALA A 222 3.15 25.02 -3.58
N ARG A 223 3.20 25.66 -4.76
CA ARG A 223 2.01 26.14 -5.48
C ARG A 223 1.90 25.49 -6.85
N CYS A 224 0.68 25.27 -7.32
CA CYS A 224 0.44 24.73 -8.65
C CYS A 224 0.53 25.82 -9.72
N LEU A 225 1.20 25.51 -10.83
CA LEU A 225 1.33 26.37 -12.01
C LEU A 225 0.22 26.15 -13.05
N LEU A 226 -0.57 25.08 -12.89
CA LEU A 226 -1.63 24.73 -13.84
C LEU A 226 -2.89 25.59 -13.62
N PRO A 227 -3.68 25.84 -14.68
CA PRO A 227 -5.02 26.38 -14.56
C PRO A 227 -5.91 25.50 -13.66
N GLU A 228 -6.85 26.13 -12.95
CA GLU A 228 -7.78 25.44 -12.03
C GLU A 228 -8.47 24.23 -12.68
N THR A 229 -8.91 24.33 -13.94
CA THR A 229 -9.61 23.24 -14.64
C THR A 229 -8.73 22.00 -14.81
N THR A 230 -7.50 22.18 -15.28
CA THR A 230 -6.52 21.10 -15.46
C THR A 230 -6.09 20.53 -14.10
N ALA A 231 -5.84 21.41 -13.12
CA ALA A 231 -5.48 21.01 -11.77
C ALA A 231 -6.59 20.18 -11.10
N ALA A 232 -7.85 20.61 -11.23
CA ALA A 232 -9.01 19.89 -10.73
C ALA A 232 -9.19 18.52 -11.39
N MET A 233 -9.01 18.44 -12.71
CA MET A 233 -9.08 17.16 -13.44
C MET A 233 -8.01 16.18 -12.94
N ALA A 234 -6.75 16.62 -12.84
CA ALA A 234 -5.69 15.80 -12.28
C ALA A 234 -5.98 15.40 -10.82
N ALA A 235 -6.40 16.35 -9.99
CA ALA A 235 -6.70 16.12 -8.57
C ALA A 235 -7.81 15.07 -8.37
N VAL A 236 -8.90 15.11 -9.14
CA VAL A 236 -9.99 14.12 -9.06
C VAL A 236 -9.48 12.72 -9.40
N LEU A 237 -8.66 12.60 -10.45
CA LEU A 237 -8.08 11.33 -10.89
C LEU A 237 -7.10 10.76 -9.85
N LEU A 238 -6.30 11.61 -9.22
CA LEU A 238 -5.40 11.22 -8.13
C LEU A 238 -6.17 10.84 -6.86
N VAL A 239 -7.25 11.55 -6.53
CA VAL A 239 -8.15 11.19 -5.43
C VAL A 239 -8.73 9.80 -5.69
N TRP A 240 -9.23 9.52 -6.89
CA TRP A 240 -9.76 8.19 -7.26
C TRP A 240 -8.72 7.08 -7.04
N ALA A 241 -7.48 7.28 -7.48
CA ALA A 241 -6.40 6.33 -7.23
C ALA A 241 -6.12 6.13 -5.73
N ALA A 242 -6.07 7.22 -4.97
CA ALA A 242 -5.87 7.18 -3.52
C ALA A 242 -7.00 6.42 -2.79
N LEU A 243 -8.27 6.55 -3.23
CA LEU A 243 -9.38 5.81 -2.62
C LEU A 243 -9.17 4.30 -2.66
N GLY A 244 -8.68 3.79 -3.79
CA GLY A 244 -8.39 2.36 -3.97
C GLY A 244 -7.33 1.83 -3.02
N LYS A 245 -6.14 2.45 -2.99
CA LYS A 245 -5.04 2.02 -2.10
C LYS A 245 -5.33 2.24 -0.63
N SER A 246 -6.04 3.31 -0.29
CA SER A 246 -6.33 3.65 1.10
C SER A 246 -7.63 3.04 1.62
N ALA A 247 -8.28 2.17 0.84
CA ALA A 247 -9.53 1.50 1.21
C ALA A 247 -10.60 2.47 1.69
N GLN A 248 -10.88 3.48 0.88
CA GLN A 248 -11.87 4.50 1.19
C GLN A 248 -13.21 4.16 0.56
N PHE A 249 -14.30 4.67 1.16
CA PHE A 249 -15.61 4.61 0.53
C PHE A 249 -15.55 5.27 -0.86
N PRO A 250 -16.13 4.66 -1.92
CA PRO A 250 -16.95 3.44 -1.90
C PRO A 250 -16.18 2.15 -2.22
N VAL A 251 -14.84 2.15 -2.25
CA VAL A 251 -13.99 1.01 -2.66
C VAL A 251 -13.23 0.40 -1.48
N SER A 252 -13.80 0.39 -0.27
CA SER A 252 -13.09 -0.02 0.96
C SER A 252 -13.08 -1.53 1.22
N GLY A 253 -14.01 -2.27 0.60
CA GLY A 253 -14.33 -3.66 0.93
C GLY A 253 -13.20 -4.68 0.74
N TRP A 254 -12.08 -4.33 0.11
CA TRP A 254 -10.94 -5.23 -0.05
C TRP A 254 -10.10 -5.36 1.22
N LEU A 255 -9.97 -4.32 2.04
CA LEU A 255 -9.01 -4.25 3.15
C LEU A 255 -9.28 -5.28 4.27
N PRO A 256 -10.53 -5.45 4.77
CA PRO A 256 -10.80 -6.47 5.79
C PRO A 256 -10.50 -7.89 5.30
N ARG A 257 -10.67 -8.15 4.00
CA ARG A 257 -10.40 -9.46 3.37
C ARG A 257 -8.91 -9.69 3.13
N ALA A 258 -8.12 -8.62 2.99
CA ALA A 258 -6.67 -8.70 2.86
C ALA A 258 -5.98 -9.28 4.12
N MET A 259 -6.71 -9.44 5.23
CA MET A 259 -6.23 -10.04 6.48
C MET A 259 -5.93 -11.55 6.41
N GLU A 260 -6.23 -12.21 5.28
CA GLU A 260 -5.85 -13.60 4.98
C GLU A 260 -4.32 -13.81 4.90
N GLY A 261 -3.57 -12.75 4.57
CA GLY A 261 -2.12 -12.81 4.49
C GLY A 261 -1.42 -13.14 5.84
N PRO A 262 -0.15 -13.56 5.80
CA PRO A 262 0.66 -13.74 7.01
C PRO A 262 0.65 -12.48 7.87
N THR A 263 0.60 -12.63 9.19
CA THR A 263 0.65 -11.52 10.15
C THR A 263 1.73 -10.46 9.86
N PRO A 264 2.99 -10.81 9.50
CA PRO A 264 3.98 -9.80 9.12
C PRO A 264 3.61 -8.99 7.86
N SER A 265 2.94 -9.60 6.88
CA SER A 265 2.41 -8.86 5.74
C SER A 265 1.26 -7.92 6.18
N SER A 266 0.30 -8.41 6.95
CA SER A 266 -0.81 -7.58 7.43
C SER A 266 -0.31 -6.35 8.19
N ALA A 267 0.77 -6.50 8.97
CA ALA A 267 1.37 -5.41 9.74
C ALA A 267 1.99 -4.31 8.89
N ILE A 268 2.59 -4.65 7.74
CA ILE A 268 3.31 -3.69 6.90
C ILE A 268 2.44 -3.11 5.78
N PHE A 269 1.60 -3.91 5.11
CA PHE A 269 0.83 -3.42 3.96
C PHE A 269 -0.42 -2.68 4.42
N TYR A 270 -1.33 -3.42 5.04
CA TYR A 270 -2.70 -2.99 5.34
C TYR A 270 -2.79 -2.28 6.70
N GLY A 271 -1.83 -2.54 7.58
CA GLY A 271 -1.69 -1.87 8.86
C GLY A 271 -0.97 -0.52 8.77
N ALA A 272 -0.03 -0.38 7.84
CA ALA A 272 0.94 0.71 7.89
C ALA A 272 1.17 1.39 6.54
N LEU A 273 1.86 0.76 5.60
CA LEU A 273 2.50 1.47 4.50
C LEU A 273 1.67 1.50 3.21
N SER A 274 1.12 0.37 2.76
CA SER A 274 0.34 0.31 1.50
C SER A 274 -0.96 1.12 1.60
N ILE A 275 -1.65 1.04 2.74
CA ILE A 275 -2.86 1.84 3.00
C ILE A 275 -2.59 3.36 3.03
N HIS A 276 -1.36 3.76 3.37
CA HIS A 276 -0.96 5.17 3.43
C HIS A 276 -0.34 5.71 2.14
N ALA A 277 -0.10 4.86 1.13
CA ALA A 277 0.43 5.29 -0.17
C ALA A 277 -0.46 6.34 -0.84
N GLY A 278 -1.79 6.21 -0.73
CA GLY A 278 -2.74 7.22 -1.21
C GLY A 278 -2.61 8.56 -0.49
N ALA A 279 -2.42 8.54 0.84
CA ALA A 279 -2.17 9.75 1.62
C ALA A 279 -0.85 10.43 1.20
N TYR A 280 0.21 9.65 0.99
CA TYR A 280 1.49 10.18 0.48
C TYR A 280 1.32 10.85 -0.89
N LEU A 281 0.67 10.18 -1.85
CA LEU A 281 0.37 10.73 -3.18
C LEU A 281 -0.34 12.08 -3.08
N LEU A 282 -1.40 12.15 -2.26
CA LEU A 282 -2.17 13.38 -2.09
C LEU A 282 -1.41 14.49 -1.35
N LEU A 283 -0.48 14.15 -0.45
CA LEU A 283 0.41 15.12 0.18
C LEU A 283 1.46 15.67 -0.78
N ARG A 284 2.03 14.81 -1.64
CA ARG A 284 3.00 15.20 -2.68
C ARG A 284 2.34 16.09 -3.73
N CYS A 285 1.09 15.76 -4.10
CA CYS A 285 0.28 16.50 -5.06
C CYS A 285 -0.66 17.52 -4.43
N ALA A 286 -0.44 17.89 -3.16
CA ALA A 286 -1.28 18.83 -2.44
C ALA A 286 -1.47 20.20 -3.14
N PRO A 287 -0.49 20.73 -3.91
CA PRO A 287 -0.73 21.96 -4.67
C PRO A 287 -1.86 21.85 -5.71
N LEU A 288 -2.14 20.66 -6.27
CA LEU A 288 -3.30 20.44 -7.15
C LEU A 288 -4.62 20.54 -6.37
N LEU A 289 -4.64 20.04 -5.14
CA LEU A 289 -5.79 20.12 -4.24
C LEU A 289 -6.06 21.56 -3.79
N ASP A 290 -5.01 22.36 -3.56
CA ASP A 290 -5.12 23.79 -3.24
C ASP A 290 -5.64 24.60 -4.42
N ALA A 291 -5.23 24.27 -5.64
CA ALA A 291 -5.76 24.88 -6.86
C ALA A 291 -7.22 24.47 -7.15
N ALA A 292 -7.73 23.39 -6.55
CA ALA A 292 -9.08 22.89 -6.74
C ALA A 292 -9.84 22.64 -5.41
N PRO A 293 -10.28 23.70 -4.70
CA PRO A 293 -10.85 23.58 -3.34
C PRO A 293 -12.10 22.70 -3.24
N TRP A 294 -12.86 22.54 -4.32
CA TRP A 294 -14.02 21.64 -4.32
C TRP A 294 -13.60 20.17 -4.26
N VAL A 295 -12.49 19.78 -4.89
CA VAL A 295 -11.93 18.42 -4.83
C VAL A 295 -11.42 18.14 -3.42
N SER A 296 -10.76 19.11 -2.78
CA SER A 296 -10.33 19.02 -1.38
C SER A 296 -11.50 18.80 -0.42
N ARG A 297 -12.61 19.53 -0.61
CA ARG A 297 -13.84 19.33 0.18
C ARG A 297 -14.48 17.96 -0.06
N LEU A 298 -14.45 17.46 -1.29
CA LEU A 298 -14.92 16.11 -1.62
C LEU A 298 -14.05 15.05 -0.92
N LEU A 299 -12.72 15.18 -0.96
CA LEU A 299 -11.79 14.31 -0.23
C LEU A 299 -12.07 14.33 1.28
N LEU A 300 -12.31 15.51 1.85
CA LEU A 300 -12.67 15.67 3.25
C LEU A 300 -13.95 14.89 3.59
N LEU A 301 -14.99 15.03 2.79
CA LEU A 301 -16.25 14.33 2.98
C LEU A 301 -16.05 12.80 2.89
N ILE A 302 -15.33 12.31 1.89
CA ILE A 302 -15.07 10.88 1.70
C ILE A 302 -14.29 10.31 2.89
N GLY A 303 -13.26 11.01 3.36
CA GLY A 303 -12.47 10.60 4.51
C GLY A 303 -13.30 10.50 5.79
N LEU A 304 -14.15 11.50 6.06
CA LEU A 304 -15.04 11.48 7.23
C LEU A 304 -16.10 10.37 7.16
N VAL A 305 -16.73 10.18 5.99
CA VAL A 305 -17.72 9.10 5.79
C VAL A 305 -17.06 7.74 6.01
N THR A 306 -15.88 7.52 5.41
CA THR A 306 -15.10 6.29 5.60
C THR A 306 -14.76 6.08 7.07
N ALA A 307 -14.31 7.12 7.77
CA ALA A 307 -13.92 7.03 9.17
C ALA A 307 -15.09 6.63 10.09
N VAL A 308 -16.26 7.26 9.91
CA VAL A 308 -17.45 6.95 10.69
C VAL A 308 -17.95 5.53 10.41
N GLN A 309 -18.05 5.16 9.13
CA GLN A 309 -18.47 3.82 8.73
C GLN A 309 -17.54 2.75 9.32
N ALA A 310 -16.22 2.90 9.13
CA ALA A 310 -15.22 1.97 9.63
C ALA A 310 -15.27 1.84 11.15
N ALA A 311 -15.44 2.95 11.88
CA ALA A 311 -15.49 2.96 13.33
C ALA A 311 -16.69 2.20 13.89
N VAL A 312 -17.83 2.25 13.19
CA VAL A 312 -19.05 1.52 13.52
C VAL A 312 -18.88 0.03 13.21
N VAL A 313 -18.43 -0.32 12.00
CA VAL A 313 -18.25 -1.71 11.55
C VAL A 313 -17.20 -2.46 12.38
N ARG A 314 -16.13 -1.76 12.82
CA ARG A 314 -15.10 -2.34 13.69
C ARG A 314 -15.67 -2.99 14.95
N ARG A 315 -16.71 -2.41 15.55
CA ARG A 315 -17.26 -2.85 16.85
C ARG A 315 -17.98 -4.19 16.81
N VAL A 316 -18.38 -4.63 15.62
CA VAL A 316 -19.10 -5.89 15.42
C VAL A 316 -18.22 -6.96 14.78
N GLN A 317 -16.93 -6.69 14.57
CA GLN A 317 -16.00 -7.70 14.06
C GLN A 317 -15.74 -8.76 15.14
N THR A 318 -15.81 -10.02 14.73
CA THR A 318 -15.63 -11.19 15.61
C THR A 318 -14.17 -11.64 15.69
N ASP A 319 -13.30 -11.14 14.81
CA ASP A 319 -11.89 -11.49 14.75
C ASP A 319 -10.98 -10.25 14.94
N LEU A 320 -9.81 -10.47 15.55
CA LEU A 320 -8.88 -9.40 15.91
C LEU A 320 -8.30 -8.71 14.67
N LYS A 321 -7.98 -9.44 13.60
CA LYS A 321 -7.40 -8.87 12.38
C LYS A 321 -8.41 -7.99 11.64
N GLY A 322 -9.64 -8.46 11.48
CA GLY A 322 -10.76 -7.71 10.91
C GLY A 322 -11.06 -6.44 11.71
N MET A 323 -11.10 -6.54 13.05
CA MET A 323 -11.23 -5.37 13.91
C MET A 323 -10.08 -4.36 13.69
N LEU A 324 -8.83 -4.84 13.61
CA LEU A 324 -7.68 -3.97 13.34
C LEU A 324 -7.69 -3.38 11.93
N ALA A 325 -8.20 -4.10 10.93
CA ALA A 325 -8.34 -3.60 9.56
C ALA A 325 -9.31 -2.41 9.48
N TYR A 326 -10.50 -2.52 10.10
CA TYR A 326 -11.41 -1.38 10.17
C TYR A 326 -10.89 -0.24 11.07
N ALA A 327 -10.06 -0.56 12.06
CA ALA A 327 -9.36 0.48 12.82
C ALA A 327 -8.36 1.25 11.95
N SER A 328 -7.61 0.55 11.10
CA SER A 328 -6.73 1.18 10.09
C SER A 328 -7.52 2.03 9.12
N MET A 329 -8.63 1.51 8.60
CA MET A 329 -9.53 2.23 7.68
C MET A 329 -10.09 3.51 8.31
N THR A 330 -10.43 3.46 9.61
CA THR A 330 -10.87 4.64 10.36
C THR A 330 -9.80 5.73 10.34
N GLN A 331 -8.55 5.37 10.65
CA GLN A 331 -7.45 6.32 10.74
C GLN A 331 -7.01 6.83 9.36
N ALA A 332 -6.98 5.96 8.35
CA ALA A 332 -6.75 6.34 6.96
C ALA A 332 -7.81 7.35 6.47
N GLY A 333 -9.08 7.14 6.80
CA GLY A 333 -10.15 8.09 6.50
C GLY A 333 -9.96 9.45 7.17
N LEU A 334 -9.53 9.46 8.44
CA LEU A 334 -9.19 10.72 9.13
C LEU A 334 -7.99 11.43 8.50
N ILE A 335 -6.93 10.70 8.15
CA ILE A 335 -5.75 11.25 7.47
C ILE A 335 -6.14 11.89 6.14
N LEU A 336 -6.98 11.24 5.33
CA LEU A 336 -7.47 11.82 4.08
C LEU A 336 -8.37 13.03 4.33
N ALA A 337 -9.16 13.02 5.40
CA ALA A 337 -9.96 14.16 5.79
C ALA A 337 -9.10 15.37 6.21
N GLU A 338 -8.00 15.13 6.92
CA GLU A 338 -7.01 16.14 7.30
C GLU A 338 -6.33 16.76 6.06
N ILE A 339 -5.98 15.93 5.07
CA ILE A 339 -5.44 16.41 3.79
C ILE A 339 -6.48 17.29 3.07
N GLY A 340 -7.73 16.83 2.98
CA GLY A 340 -8.84 17.57 2.38
C GLY A 340 -9.20 18.87 3.12
N ALA A 341 -8.88 18.95 4.42
CA ALA A 341 -9.02 20.17 5.22
C ALA A 341 -7.91 21.21 4.95
N GLY A 342 -6.92 20.88 4.11
CA GLY A 342 -5.80 21.75 3.82
C GLY A 342 -4.61 21.58 4.76
N TRP A 343 -4.60 20.59 5.65
CA TRP A 343 -3.45 20.32 6.52
C TRP A 343 -2.36 19.52 5.79
N ARG A 344 -1.11 19.74 6.18
CA ARG A 344 0.08 19.11 5.55
C ARG A 344 0.91 18.34 6.56
N LEU A 345 1.32 19.02 7.62
CA LEU A 345 2.14 18.46 8.69
C LEU A 345 1.35 17.50 9.58
N LEU A 346 0.10 17.83 9.95
CA LEU A 346 -0.72 16.96 10.79
C LEU A 346 -0.92 15.56 10.17
N PRO A 347 -1.41 15.42 8.91
CA PRO A 347 -1.58 14.10 8.30
C PRO A 347 -0.26 13.34 8.13
N LEU A 348 0.87 14.02 7.89
CA LEU A 348 2.19 13.37 7.86
C LEU A 348 2.54 12.73 9.23
N VAL A 349 2.42 13.50 10.32
CA VAL A 349 2.68 12.99 11.68
C VAL A 349 1.68 11.88 12.04
N HIS A 350 0.42 12.03 11.65
CA HIS A 350 -0.63 11.04 11.88
C HIS A 350 -0.34 9.73 11.14
N VAL A 351 0.06 9.78 9.86
CA VAL A 351 0.49 8.61 9.08
C VAL A 351 1.60 7.84 9.79
N ILE A 352 2.67 8.53 10.20
CA ILE A 352 3.84 7.92 10.86
C ILE A 352 3.41 7.27 12.18
N SER A 353 2.69 8.02 13.01
CA SER A 353 2.23 7.57 14.33
C SER A 353 1.30 6.37 14.22
N HIS A 354 0.34 6.43 13.28
CA HIS A 354 -0.58 5.34 13.00
C HIS A 354 0.17 4.09 12.54
N ALA A 355 1.09 4.23 11.59
CA ALA A 355 1.84 3.11 11.05
C ALA A 355 2.60 2.35 12.15
N ILE A 356 3.31 3.06 13.03
CA ILE A 356 4.05 2.45 14.15
C ILE A 356 3.11 1.71 15.10
N ILE A 357 2.04 2.38 15.57
CA ILE A 357 1.10 1.79 16.55
C ILE A 357 0.38 0.59 15.94
N ARG A 358 -0.06 0.69 14.68
CA ARG A 358 -0.83 -0.37 14.02
C ARG A 358 0.04 -1.57 13.68
N SER A 359 1.28 -1.37 13.22
CA SER A 359 2.23 -2.46 13.04
C SER A 359 2.48 -3.20 14.36
N LEU A 360 2.67 -2.48 15.47
CA LEU A 360 2.81 -3.10 16.80
C LEU A 360 1.58 -3.95 17.17
N GLN A 361 0.37 -3.40 17.02
CA GLN A 361 -0.87 -4.11 17.34
C GLN A 361 -1.07 -5.37 16.51
N ILE A 362 -0.76 -5.32 15.20
CA ILE A 362 -0.90 -6.47 14.32
C ILE A 362 0.17 -7.53 14.60
N LEU A 363 1.44 -7.14 14.78
CA LEU A 363 2.52 -8.08 15.11
C LEU A 363 2.30 -8.76 16.47
N ARG A 364 1.70 -8.07 17.44
CA ARG A 364 1.34 -8.64 18.75
C ARG A 364 0.02 -9.42 18.73
N SER A 365 -0.76 -9.37 17.65
CA SER A 365 -2.07 -10.04 17.59
C SER A 365 -2.04 -11.55 17.90
N PRO A 366 -1.02 -12.34 17.50
CA PRO A 366 -0.96 -13.76 17.87
C PRO A 366 -0.78 -13.97 19.37
N SER A 367 0.06 -13.16 20.02
CA SER A 367 0.30 -13.22 21.47
C SER A 367 -0.89 -12.70 22.26
N ALA A 368 -1.52 -11.62 21.81
CA ALA A 368 -2.67 -11.01 22.51
C ALA A 368 -3.88 -11.96 22.62
N LEU A 369 -4.05 -12.84 21.62
CA LEU A 369 -5.09 -13.87 21.68
C LEU A 369 -4.79 -14.91 22.77
N HIS A 370 -3.53 -15.31 22.89
CA HIS A 370 -3.07 -16.21 23.95
C HIS A 370 -3.25 -15.58 25.34
N ASP A 371 -2.78 -14.34 25.53
CA ASP A 371 -2.94 -13.55 26.77
C ASP A 371 -4.43 -13.49 27.20
N ARG A 372 -5.34 -13.30 26.23
CA ARG A 372 -6.79 -13.20 26.49
C ARG A 372 -7.41 -14.54 26.90
N HIS A 373 -6.94 -15.65 26.34
CA HIS A 373 -7.40 -16.99 26.70
C HIS A 373 -6.91 -17.38 28.09
N GLU A 374 -5.65 -17.09 28.42
CA GLU A 374 -5.10 -17.29 29.76
C GLU A 374 -5.86 -16.47 30.82
N LEU A 375 -6.15 -15.20 30.52
CA LEU A 375 -6.95 -14.36 31.41
C LEU A 375 -8.39 -14.87 31.58
N ALA A 376 -9.03 -15.36 30.52
CA ALA A 376 -10.36 -15.93 30.62
C ALA A 376 -10.37 -17.18 31.52
N ALA A 377 -9.34 -18.02 31.36
CA ALA A 377 -9.18 -19.23 32.16
C ALA A 377 -8.94 -18.90 33.63
N SER A 378 -8.14 -17.88 33.94
CA SER A 378 -7.87 -17.46 35.33
C SER A 378 -9.08 -16.82 36.02
N LEU A 379 -9.95 -16.15 35.27
CA LEU A 379 -11.19 -15.55 35.78
C LEU A 379 -12.37 -16.53 35.85
N GLY A 380 -12.21 -17.78 35.39
CA GLY A 380 -13.30 -18.76 35.31
C GLY A 380 -14.35 -18.45 34.22
N GLY A 381 -14.03 -17.55 33.29
CA GLY A 381 -14.93 -17.10 32.24
C GLY A 381 -14.42 -15.85 31.51
N PRO A 382 -15.04 -15.47 30.38
CA PRO A 382 -14.70 -14.22 29.73
C PRO A 382 -15.12 -13.02 30.60
N PRO A 383 -14.26 -12.00 30.83
CA PRO A 383 -14.64 -10.76 31.48
C PRO A 383 -15.86 -10.10 30.82
N ASP A 384 -16.71 -9.50 31.65
CA ASP A 384 -17.93 -8.81 31.23
C ASP A 384 -17.62 -7.68 30.25
N ALA A 385 -18.33 -7.69 29.11
CA ALA A 385 -18.25 -6.62 28.13
C ALA A 385 -19.25 -5.52 28.49
N VAL A 386 -18.79 -4.43 29.10
CA VAL A 386 -19.65 -3.28 29.39
C VAL A 386 -19.77 -2.39 28.15
N PRO A 387 -20.96 -2.23 27.55
CA PRO A 387 -21.11 -1.34 26.40
C PRO A 387 -20.79 0.11 26.80
N PRO A 388 -20.11 0.89 25.92
CA PRO A 388 -19.77 2.27 26.22
C PRO A 388 -21.00 3.10 26.60
N TRP A 389 -20.82 4.05 27.51
CA TRP A 389 -21.91 4.88 28.05
C TRP A 389 -22.78 5.54 26.97
N LEU A 390 -22.17 5.94 25.84
CA LEU A 390 -22.86 6.56 24.72
C LEU A 390 -23.86 5.60 24.05
N VAL A 391 -23.51 4.32 23.90
CA VAL A 391 -24.39 3.30 23.29
C VAL A 391 -25.60 3.04 24.19
N ARG A 392 -25.38 3.03 25.52
CA ARG A 392 -26.45 2.84 26.51
C ARG A 392 -27.50 3.96 26.49
N ARG A 393 -27.16 5.16 25.98
CA ARG A 393 -28.11 6.28 25.85
C ARG A 393 -28.92 6.25 24.55
N LEU A 394 -28.55 5.43 23.57
CA LEU A 394 -29.28 5.35 22.30
C LEU A 394 -30.55 4.51 22.47
N PRO A 395 -31.68 4.85 21.79
CA PRO A 395 -32.85 4.00 21.76
C PRO A 395 -32.53 2.60 21.23
N VAL A 396 -33.16 1.56 21.76
CA VAL A 396 -32.90 0.14 21.38
C VAL A 396 -33.01 -0.06 19.86
N ARG A 397 -34.04 0.50 19.21
CA ARG A 397 -34.20 0.44 17.75
C ARG A 397 -33.01 1.02 16.97
N VAL A 398 -32.42 2.10 17.48
CA VAL A 398 -31.23 2.72 16.86
C VAL A 398 -30.02 1.82 17.05
N GLN A 399 -29.86 1.22 18.24
CA GLN A 399 -28.79 0.25 18.50
C GLN A 399 -28.90 -0.95 17.55
N GLU A 400 -30.09 -1.53 17.40
CA GLU A 400 -30.35 -2.67 16.50
C GLU A 400 -30.10 -2.31 15.04
N THR A 401 -30.52 -1.11 14.62
CA THR A 401 -30.29 -0.64 13.25
C THR A 401 -28.81 -0.42 12.99
N LEU A 402 -28.10 0.25 13.89
CA LEU A 402 -26.64 0.44 13.79
C LEU A 402 -25.91 -0.89 13.81
N TYR A 403 -26.32 -1.84 14.65
CA TYR A 403 -25.76 -3.19 14.68
C TYR A 403 -25.96 -3.90 13.34
N ARG A 404 -27.17 -3.88 12.77
CA ARG A 404 -27.46 -4.50 11.48
C ARG A 404 -26.65 -3.86 10.35
N VAL A 405 -26.62 -2.53 10.28
CA VAL A 405 -25.81 -1.79 9.29
C VAL A 405 -24.33 -2.10 9.46
N ALA A 406 -23.82 -2.15 10.69
CA ALA A 406 -22.44 -2.49 10.98
C ALA A 406 -22.11 -3.94 10.57
N PHE A 407 -23.00 -4.87 10.87
CA PHE A 407 -22.85 -6.29 10.57
C PHE A 407 -22.82 -6.54 9.07
N GLU A 408 -23.70 -5.87 8.33
CA GLU A 408 -23.75 -5.86 6.85
C GLU A 408 -22.72 -4.92 6.21
N ARG A 409 -21.82 -4.31 7.01
CA ARG A 409 -20.74 -3.42 6.54
C ARG A 409 -21.24 -2.24 5.70
N GLY A 410 -22.42 -1.73 6.01
CA GLY A 410 -23.08 -0.66 5.27
C GLY A 410 -23.57 -1.06 3.87
N PHE A 411 -23.69 -2.36 3.57
CA PHE A 411 -24.03 -2.91 2.25
C PHE A 411 -23.06 -2.53 1.12
N GLU A 412 -21.92 -1.93 1.45
CA GLU A 412 -20.91 -1.46 0.50
C GLU A 412 -20.39 -2.62 -0.36
N ASP A 413 -20.10 -3.75 0.26
CA ASP A 413 -19.64 -4.96 -0.44
C ASP A 413 -20.61 -5.43 -1.54
N ALA A 414 -21.92 -5.26 -1.32
CA ALA A 414 -22.95 -5.64 -2.28
C ALA A 414 -23.13 -4.61 -3.41
N LEU A 415 -22.84 -3.33 -3.13
CA LEU A 415 -22.81 -2.25 -4.13
C LEU A 415 -21.59 -2.39 -5.03
N VAL A 416 -20.39 -2.47 -4.45
CA VAL A 416 -19.12 -2.62 -5.18
C VAL A 416 -19.07 -3.94 -5.94
N GLY A 417 -19.52 -5.03 -5.31
CA GLY A 417 -19.58 -6.34 -5.93
C GLY A 417 -20.45 -6.36 -7.19
N ARG A 418 -21.61 -5.68 -7.17
CA ARG A 418 -22.52 -5.65 -8.31
C ARG A 418 -22.11 -4.66 -9.40
N TRP A 419 -21.66 -3.46 -9.02
CA TRP A 419 -21.44 -2.37 -9.98
C TRP A 419 -20.03 -2.29 -10.53
N LEU A 420 -19.01 -2.71 -9.75
CA LEU A 420 -17.61 -2.51 -10.12
C LEU A 420 -16.91 -3.84 -10.38
N LEU A 421 -16.96 -4.76 -9.42
CA LEU A 421 -16.18 -5.99 -9.46
C LEU A 421 -16.83 -7.08 -10.31
N GLY A 422 -18.15 -7.23 -10.27
CA GLY A 422 -18.87 -8.31 -10.95
C GLY A 422 -18.65 -8.30 -12.46
N SER A 423 -18.77 -7.14 -13.10
CA SER A 423 -18.57 -6.99 -14.55
C SER A 423 -17.13 -7.28 -14.97
N VAL A 424 -16.15 -6.81 -14.20
CA VAL A 424 -14.73 -7.04 -14.48
C VAL A 424 -14.35 -8.50 -14.29
N VAL A 425 -14.77 -9.12 -13.18
CA VAL A 425 -14.50 -10.53 -12.89
C VAL A 425 -15.18 -11.43 -13.91
N ALA A 426 -16.44 -11.15 -14.29
CA ALA A 426 -17.13 -11.89 -15.34
C ALA A 426 -16.38 -11.79 -16.69
N GLY A 427 -15.83 -10.62 -17.01
CA GLY A 427 -14.98 -10.43 -18.18
C GLY A 427 -13.71 -11.28 -18.14
N ILE A 428 -13.02 -11.33 -16.99
CA ILE A 428 -11.83 -12.17 -16.79
C ILE A 428 -12.18 -13.66 -16.88
N GLU A 429 -13.30 -14.09 -16.28
CA GLU A 429 -13.76 -15.48 -16.34
C GLU A 429 -14.14 -15.88 -17.77
N ALA A 430 -14.75 -14.98 -18.54
CA ALA A 430 -15.05 -15.17 -19.96
C ALA A 430 -13.77 -15.28 -20.79
N ALA A 431 -12.79 -14.41 -20.55
CA ALA A 431 -11.47 -14.47 -21.21
C ALA A 431 -10.73 -15.78 -20.88
N ALA A 432 -10.74 -16.20 -19.61
CA ALA A 432 -10.15 -17.47 -19.19
C ALA A 432 -10.89 -18.68 -19.77
N ALA A 433 -12.21 -18.60 -19.93
CA ALA A 433 -12.99 -19.63 -20.61
C ALA A 433 -12.64 -19.71 -22.11
N LEU A 434 -12.48 -18.56 -22.77
CA LEU A 434 -12.05 -18.48 -24.16
C LEU A 434 -10.64 -19.05 -24.33
N GLU A 435 -9.70 -18.70 -23.45
CA GLU A 435 -8.35 -19.24 -23.43
C GLU A 435 -8.38 -20.77 -23.32
N ARG A 436 -9.13 -21.32 -22.34
CA ARG A 436 -9.29 -22.78 -22.20
C ARG A 436 -9.85 -23.43 -23.47
N LEU A 437 -10.74 -22.74 -24.17
CA LEU A 437 -11.33 -23.22 -25.42
C LEU A 437 -10.32 -23.19 -26.57
N VAL A 438 -9.53 -22.13 -26.68
CA VAL A 438 -8.43 -21.98 -27.65
C VAL A 438 -7.35 -23.04 -27.39
N VAL A 439 -6.93 -23.23 -26.14
CA VAL A 439 -5.97 -24.27 -25.74
C VAL A 439 -6.50 -25.66 -26.07
N ARG A 440 -7.78 -25.95 -25.82
CA ARG A 440 -8.41 -27.23 -26.19
C ARG A 440 -8.45 -27.45 -27.71
N ARG A 441 -8.69 -26.39 -28.49
CA ARG A 441 -8.69 -26.46 -29.97
C ARG A 441 -7.28 -26.65 -30.54
N LEU A 442 -6.28 -25.94 -30.01
CA LEU A 442 -4.89 -26.00 -30.46
C LEU A 442 -4.16 -27.25 -29.96
N GLY A 443 -4.50 -27.73 -28.76
CA GLY A 443 -3.98 -28.96 -28.17
C GLY A 443 -4.55 -30.26 -28.77
N GLY A 444 -5.38 -30.15 -29.82
CA GLY A 444 -5.83 -31.28 -30.60
C GLY A 444 -6.66 -32.31 -29.82
N GLY A 445 -7.77 -31.90 -29.18
CA GLY A 445 -8.90 -32.78 -28.84
C GLY A 445 -8.63 -34.06 -28.02
N GLY A 446 -7.41 -34.27 -27.53
CA GLY A 446 -7.01 -35.42 -26.74
C GLY A 446 -7.20 -35.12 -25.27
N ASP A 447 -8.19 -35.75 -24.68
CA ASP A 447 -8.44 -35.69 -23.25
C ASP A 447 -7.21 -36.27 -22.52
N ALA A 448 -6.33 -35.39 -22.00
CA ALA A 448 -5.15 -35.80 -21.22
C ALA A 448 -5.53 -36.56 -19.94
N SER A 449 -6.82 -36.64 -19.59
CA SER A 449 -7.37 -37.53 -18.56
C SER A 449 -7.48 -39.00 -18.99
N GLU A 450 -7.44 -39.34 -20.28
CA GLU A 450 -7.48 -40.74 -20.73
C GLU A 450 -6.11 -41.41 -20.74
N SER A 451 -5.01 -40.69 -21.00
CA SER A 451 -3.66 -41.27 -20.91
C SER A 451 -3.30 -41.65 -19.47
N TRP A 452 -3.71 -40.84 -18.49
CA TRP A 452 -3.46 -41.10 -17.07
C TRP A 452 -4.26 -42.28 -16.50
N ARG A 453 -5.40 -42.66 -17.13
CA ARG A 453 -6.17 -43.85 -16.76
C ARG A 453 -5.70 -45.13 -17.46
N ARG A 454 -5.09 -45.04 -18.64
CA ARG A 454 -4.52 -46.22 -19.33
C ARG A 454 -3.24 -46.73 -18.66
N ASP A 455 -2.40 -45.85 -18.12
CA ASP A 455 -1.13 -46.23 -17.47
C ASP A 455 -1.28 -46.87 -16.08
N ARG A 456 -2.51 -47.00 -15.54
CA ARG A 456 -2.80 -47.76 -14.31
C ARG A 456 -3.66 -49.00 -14.52
N GLY A 457 -3.90 -49.38 -15.78
CA GLY A 457 -4.74 -50.52 -16.15
C GLY A 457 -4.00 -51.66 -16.87
N ALA A 458 -2.69 -51.56 -17.08
CA ALA A 458 -1.89 -52.65 -17.65
C ALA A 458 -0.54 -52.72 -16.92
N SER A 459 -0.25 -53.94 -16.43
CA SER A 459 0.88 -54.42 -15.61
C SER A 459 0.95 -53.95 -14.17
#